data_AF-A0A930AA31-F1
#
_entry.id   AF-A0A930AA31-F1
#
_cell.length_a   1.000
_cell.length_b   1.000
_cell.length_c   1.000
_cell.angle_alpha   90.00
_cell.angle_beta   90.00
_cell.angle_gamma   90.00
#
_symmetry.space_group_name_H-M   'P 1'
#
loop_
_entity.id
_entity.type
_entity.pdbx_description
1 polymer ?
#
loop_
_entity_poly.entity_id
_entity_poly.type
_entity_poly.pdbx_seq_one_letter_code
_entity_poly.pdbx_strand_id
1 'polypeptide(L)'
;MLKKLILPFRNIKVWIYVGVVILISVIVGIVKQPFRFGFLNSLGILTAILFFVGTFRQAWLKGDFSSLEFQRSKDLDPTYADYRKRILLERSKRHNTPLFASIILILLCIVLPRFM
;
A
#
# COMPACT_ATOMS: atom_id res chain seq x y z
N MET A 1 -19.51 -10.02 6.97
CA MET A 1 -18.11 -9.90 6.48
C MET A 1 -17.86 -8.65 5.62
N LEU A 2 -18.81 -8.20 4.79
CA LEU A 2 -18.66 -7.03 3.90
C LEU A 2 -18.18 -5.74 4.59
N LYS A 3 -18.73 -5.42 5.78
CA LYS A 3 -18.36 -4.22 6.54
C LYS A 3 -16.86 -4.16 6.90
N LYS A 4 -16.22 -5.31 7.20
CA LYS A 4 -14.78 -5.38 7.49
C LYS A 4 -13.92 -5.13 6.24
N LEU A 5 -14.44 -5.50 5.07
CA LEU A 5 -13.74 -5.33 3.80
C LEU A 5 -13.80 -3.87 3.31
N ILE A 6 -14.90 -3.18 3.57
CA ILE A 6 -15.14 -1.79 3.13
C ILE A 6 -14.52 -0.77 4.10
N LEU A 7 -14.45 -1.08 5.40
CA LEU A 7 -13.87 -0.19 6.42
C LEU A 7 -12.51 0.42 6.06
N PRO A 8 -11.52 -0.34 5.55
CA PRO A 8 -10.22 0.23 5.20
C PRO A 8 -10.28 1.22 4.03
N PHE A 9 -11.20 1.04 3.06
CA PHE A 9 -11.39 1.98 1.96
C PHE A 9 -12.06 3.29 2.38
N ARG A 10 -12.76 3.31 3.52
CA ARG A 10 -13.35 4.54 4.08
C ARG A 10 -12.34 5.42 4.83
N ASN A 11 -11.10 4.94 5.01
CA ASN A 11 -10.09 5.68 5.73
C ASN A 11 -9.59 6.88 4.89
N ILE A 12 -9.69 8.09 5.44
CA ILE A 12 -9.25 9.32 4.76
C ILE A 12 -7.78 9.25 4.31
N LYS A 13 -6.93 8.53 5.07
CA LYS A 13 -5.52 8.35 4.70
C LYS A 13 -5.36 7.62 3.37
N VAL A 14 -6.26 6.70 3.02
CA VAL A 14 -6.24 6.01 1.72
C VAL A 14 -6.48 7.02 0.60
N TRP A 15 -7.49 7.88 0.76
CA TRP A 15 -7.85 8.89 -0.24
C TRP A 15 -6.80 9.99 -0.38
N ILE A 16 -6.10 10.35 0.69
CA ILE A 16 -4.95 11.26 0.62
C ILE A 16 -3.86 10.66 -0.28
N TYR A 17 -3.51 9.38 -0.11
CA TYR A 17 -2.52 8.72 -0.96
C TYR A 17 -2.95 8.64 -2.43
N VAL A 18 -4.22 8.30 -2.67
CA VAL A 18 -4.80 8.29 -4.03
C VAL A 18 -4.70 9.69 -4.65
N GLY A 19 -5.11 10.73 -3.92
CA GLY A 19 -5.07 12.12 -4.37
C GLY A 19 -3.66 12.60 -4.69
N VAL A 20 -2.67 12.27 -3.86
CA VAL A 20 -1.26 12.61 -4.12
C VAL A 20 -0.74 11.95 -5.40
N VAL A 21 -1.03 10.66 -5.60
CA VAL A 21 -0.59 9.94 -6.82
C VAL A 21 -1.23 10.54 -8.08
N ILE A 22 -2.52 10.86 -8.02
CA ILE A 22 -3.23 11.51 -9.13
C ILE A 22 -2.63 12.89 -9.40
N LEU A 23 -2.42 13.71 -8.36
CA LEU A 23 -1.86 15.06 -8.50
C LEU A 23 -0.48 15.04 -9.16
N ILE A 24 0.42 14.17 -8.71
CA ILE A 24 1.75 14.02 -9.32
C ILE A 24 1.61 13.59 -10.78
N SER A 25 0.71 12.65 -11.08
CA SER A 25 0.52 12.17 -12.45
C SER A 25 -0.02 13.25 -13.37
N VAL A 26 -0.92 14.12 -12.89
CA VAL A 26 -1.41 15.30 -13.63
C VAL A 26 -0.26 16.25 -13.94
N ILE A 27 0.59 16.56 -12.96
CA ILE A 27 1.77 17.41 -13.16
C ILE A 27 2.69 16.82 -14.24
N VAL A 28 2.97 15.52 -14.19
CA VAL A 28 3.80 14.85 -15.20
C VAL A 28 3.15 14.88 -16.58
N GLY A 29 1.83 14.70 -16.67
CA GLY A 29 1.09 14.83 -17.92
C GLY A 29 1.17 16.24 -18.51
N ILE A 30 1.09 17.30 -17.69
CA ILE A 30 1.22 18.68 -18.16
C ILE A 30 2.63 18.93 -18.72
N VAL A 31 3.66 18.42 -18.04
CA VAL A 31 5.07 18.61 -18.43
C VAL A 31 5.45 17.78 -19.66
N LYS A 32 4.95 16.54 -19.78
CA LYS A 32 5.28 15.63 -20.89
C LYS A 32 4.13 15.53 -21.89
N GLN A 33 4.32 16.11 -23.07
CA GLN A 33 3.37 15.94 -24.17
C GLN A 33 3.65 14.66 -24.99
N PRO A 34 2.60 13.97 -25.49
CA PRO A 34 1.17 14.27 -25.28
C PRO A 34 0.70 13.90 -23.86
N PHE A 35 -0.15 14.77 -23.28
CA PHE A 35 -0.60 14.71 -21.87
C PHE A 35 -1.05 13.31 -21.46
N ARG A 36 -1.87 12.66 -22.31
CA ARG A 36 -2.46 11.35 -22.05
C ARG A 36 -1.40 10.27 -21.78
N PHE A 37 -0.32 10.24 -22.55
CA PHE A 37 0.74 9.25 -22.38
C PHE A 37 1.57 9.52 -21.12
N GLY A 38 1.96 10.78 -20.88
CA GLY A 38 2.70 11.16 -19.68
C GLY A 38 1.93 10.87 -18.40
N PHE A 39 0.64 11.24 -18.38
CA PHE A 39 -0.26 11.02 -17.26
C PHE A 39 -0.47 9.52 -16.97
N LEU A 40 -0.88 8.72 -17.97
CA LEU A 40 -1.18 7.30 -17.76
C LEU A 40 0.07 6.50 -17.35
N ASN A 41 1.23 6.82 -17.92
CA ASN A 41 2.47 6.13 -17.57
C ASN A 41 2.92 6.47 -16.14
N SER A 42 2.88 7.75 -15.75
CA SER A 42 3.17 8.17 -14.38
C SER A 42 2.22 7.51 -13.37
N LEU A 43 0.92 7.51 -13.69
CA LEU A 43 -0.11 6.90 -12.85
C LEU A 43 0.16 5.40 -12.66
N GLY A 44 0.45 4.68 -13.73
CA GLY A 44 0.78 3.26 -13.70
C GLY A 44 2.03 2.96 -12.85
N ILE A 45 3.12 3.69 -13.08
CA ILE A 45 4.40 3.49 -12.36
C ILE A 45 4.22 3.76 -10.86
N LEU A 46 3.62 4.89 -10.49
CA LEU A 46 3.40 5.24 -9.08
C LEU A 46 2.47 4.23 -8.39
N THR A 47 1.44 3.77 -9.10
CA THR A 47 0.54 2.73 -8.60
C THR A 47 1.27 1.42 -8.34
N ALA A 48 2.14 1.00 -9.26
CA ALA A 48 2.95 -0.21 -9.11
C ALA A 48 3.89 -0.11 -7.90
N ILE A 49 4.61 1.02 -7.76
CA ILE A 49 5.49 1.28 -6.60
C ILE A 49 4.68 1.19 -5.31
N LEU A 50 3.51 1.84 -5.25
CA LEU A 50 2.67 1.84 -4.07
C LEU A 50 2.12 0.44 -3.73
N PHE A 51 1.82 -0.36 -4.76
CA PHE A 51 1.41 -1.75 -4.63
C PHE A 51 2.54 -2.62 -4.07
N PHE A 52 3.77 -2.47 -4.57
CA PHE A 52 4.94 -3.17 -4.02
C PHE A 52 5.16 -2.79 -2.55
N VAL A 53 5.17 -1.50 -2.21
CA VAL A 53 5.30 -1.04 -0.82
C VAL A 53 4.16 -1.61 0.04
N GLY A 54 2.93 -1.63 -0.47
CA GLY A 54 1.78 -2.20 0.21
C GLY A 54 1.91 -3.71 0.45
N THR A 55 2.37 -4.47 -0.54
CA THR A 55 2.53 -5.93 -0.42
C THR A 55 3.66 -6.30 0.54
N PHE A 56 4.82 -5.62 0.46
CA PHE A 56 5.89 -5.79 1.43
C PHE A 56 5.43 -5.45 2.85
N ARG A 57 4.69 -4.35 3.02
CA ARG A 57 4.11 -3.98 4.32
C ARG A 57 3.11 -5.03 4.81
N GLN A 58 2.35 -5.66 3.91
CA GLN A 58 1.43 -6.73 4.28
C GLN A 58 2.17 -7.96 4.79
N ALA A 59 3.23 -8.39 4.10
CA ALA A 59 4.08 -9.50 4.50
C ALA A 59 4.74 -9.22 5.87
N TRP A 60 5.21 -7.98 6.06
CA TRP A 60 5.74 -7.53 7.35
C TRP A 60 4.72 -7.57 8.49
N LEU A 61 3.49 -7.12 8.24
CA LEU A 61 2.39 -7.15 9.22
C LEU A 61 1.96 -8.58 9.57
N LYS A 62 2.09 -9.53 8.63
CA LYS A 62 1.88 -10.97 8.85
C LYS A 62 3.04 -11.66 9.56
N GLY A 63 4.14 -10.95 9.78
CA GLY A 63 5.32 -11.48 10.46
C GLY A 63 6.13 -12.44 9.60
N ASP A 64 6.04 -12.38 8.28
CA ASP A 64 6.82 -13.23 7.37
C ASP A 64 8.34 -12.99 7.54
N PHE A 65 8.71 -11.80 8.02
CA PHE A 65 10.09 -11.41 8.34
C PHE A 65 10.42 -11.46 9.84
N SER A 66 9.52 -11.97 10.69
CA SER A 66 9.71 -11.95 12.16
C SER A 66 10.92 -12.76 12.64
N SER A 67 11.38 -13.74 11.87
CA SER A 67 12.61 -14.50 12.17
C SER A 67 13.87 -13.65 12.08
N LEU A 68 13.93 -12.71 11.14
CA LEU A 68 15.05 -11.77 10.99
C LEU A 68 15.08 -10.75 12.13
N GLU A 69 13.91 -10.28 12.57
CA GLU A 69 13.81 -9.36 13.68
C GLU A 69 14.11 -10.04 15.03
N PHE A 70 13.73 -11.31 15.18
CA PHE A 70 13.98 -12.09 16.39
C PHE A 70 15.48 -12.29 16.66
N GLN A 71 16.30 -12.46 15.63
CA GLN A 71 17.75 -12.55 15.81
C GLN A 71 18.33 -11.30 16.51
N ARG A 72 17.67 -10.14 16.34
CA ARG A 72 18.06 -8.86 16.96
C ARG A 72 17.40 -8.62 18.32
N SER A 73 16.34 -9.33 18.65
CA SER A 73 15.58 -9.17 19.90
C SER A 73 15.70 -10.36 20.85
N LYS A 74 16.68 -11.24 20.64
CA LYS A 74 16.96 -12.41 21.48
C LYS A 74 17.14 -12.07 22.97
N ASP A 75 17.50 -10.82 23.28
CA ASP A 75 17.72 -10.36 24.64
C ASP A 75 16.42 -9.99 25.39
N LEU A 76 15.28 -9.82 24.70
CA LEU A 76 14.02 -9.35 25.30
C LEU A 76 12.94 -10.41 25.47
N ASP A 77 12.90 -11.45 24.62
CA ASP A 77 11.86 -12.48 24.67
C ASP A 77 12.49 -13.89 24.76
N PRO A 78 12.07 -14.72 25.72
CA PRO A 78 12.70 -16.02 26.01
C PRO A 78 12.50 -17.05 24.89
N THR A 79 11.46 -16.91 24.07
CA THR A 79 11.16 -17.82 22.96
C THR A 79 10.65 -17.07 21.74
N TYR A 80 11.05 -17.51 20.53
CA TYR A 80 10.55 -16.98 19.26
C TYR A 80 9.02 -17.01 19.12
N ALA A 81 8.38 -18.02 19.71
CA ALA A 81 6.93 -18.17 19.68
C ALA A 81 6.21 -17.02 20.39
N ASP A 82 6.73 -16.57 21.54
CA ASP A 82 6.16 -15.48 22.33
C ASP A 82 6.38 -14.13 21.63
N TYR A 83 7.59 -13.92 21.09
CA TYR A 83 7.93 -12.76 20.27
C TYR A 83 6.97 -12.62 19.08
N ARG A 84 6.79 -13.69 18.31
CA ARG A 84 5.91 -13.71 17.14
C ARG A 84 4.45 -13.42 17.52
N LYS A 85 3.97 -14.00 18.63
CA LYS A 85 2.60 -13.77 19.11
C LYS A 85 2.38 -12.31 19.52
N ARG A 86 3.32 -11.71 20.26
CA ARG A 86 3.29 -10.29 20.67
C ARG A 86 3.23 -9.36 19.46
N ILE A 87 4.13 -9.59 18.49
CA ILE A 87 4.22 -8.78 17.28
C ILE A 87 2.97 -8.88 16.41
N LEU A 88 2.44 -10.09 16.21
CA LEU A 88 1.22 -10.27 15.43
C LEU A 88 0.04 -9.52 16.07
N LEU A 89 -0.05 -9.53 17.40
CA LEU A 89 -1.12 -8.85 18.13
C LEU A 89 -0.98 -7.32 18.03
N GLU A 90 0.25 -6.79 18.13
CA GLU A 90 0.51 -5.36 17.96
C GLU A 90 0.27 -4.89 16.50
N ARG A 91 0.74 -5.68 15.53
CA ARG A 91 0.62 -5.38 14.09
C ARG A 91 -0.79 -5.59 13.55
N SER A 92 -1.61 -6.45 14.16
CA SER A 92 -3.01 -6.68 13.75
C SER A 92 -3.89 -5.42 13.78
N LYS A 93 -3.54 -4.45 14.63
CA LYS A 93 -4.24 -3.15 14.74
C LYS A 93 -3.81 -2.14 13.68
N ARG A 94 -2.71 -2.38 12.96
CA ARG A 94 -2.17 -1.43 11.97
C ARG A 94 -2.81 -1.65 10.60
N HIS A 95 -3.39 -0.59 10.04
CA HIS A 95 -3.95 -0.64 8.68
C HIS A 95 -2.88 -0.48 7.61
N ASN A 96 -3.00 -1.28 6.54
CA ASN A 96 -2.14 -1.21 5.37
C ASN A 96 -2.67 -0.23 4.32
N THR A 97 -2.68 1.06 4.67
CA THR A 97 -3.11 2.18 3.81
C THR A 97 -2.55 2.15 2.38
N PRO A 98 -1.24 1.94 2.12
CA PRO A 98 -0.71 1.96 0.76
C PRO A 98 -1.23 0.82 -0.11
N LEU A 99 -1.49 -0.36 0.47
CA LEU A 99 -2.10 -1.47 -0.26
C LEU A 99 -3.54 -1.16 -0.68
N PHE A 100 -4.35 -0.58 0.20
CA PHE A 100 -5.73 -0.21 -0.15
C PHE A 100 -5.77 0.93 -1.17
N ALA A 101 -4.88 1.92 -1.06
CA ALA A 101 -4.78 3.00 -2.03
C ALA A 101 -4.36 2.49 -3.41
N SER A 102 -3.38 1.59 -3.48
CA SER A 102 -2.95 1.00 -4.75
C SER A 102 -4.04 0.14 -5.40
N ILE A 103 -4.88 -0.58 -4.65
CA ILE A 103 -6.04 -1.29 -5.23
C ILE A 103 -7.00 -0.33 -5.93
N ILE A 104 -7.33 0.81 -5.30
CA ILE A 104 -8.18 1.84 -5.93
C ILE A 104 -7.52 2.38 -7.21
N LEU A 105 -6.23 2.69 -7.14
CA LEU A 105 -5.47 3.22 -8.27
C LEU A 105 -5.32 2.19 -9.40
N ILE A 106 -5.20 0.90 -9.11
CA ILE A 106 -5.18 -0.16 -10.13
C ILE A 106 -6.50 -0.18 -10.90
N LEU A 107 -7.63 -0.13 -10.19
CA LEU A 107 -8.94 -0.02 -10.82
C LEU A 107 -9.01 1.22 -11.70
N LEU A 108 -8.52 2.35 -11.20
CA LEU A 108 -8.45 3.61 -11.93
C LEU A 108 -7.61 3.47 -13.23
N CYS A 109 -6.42 2.86 -13.14
CA CYS A 109 -5.54 2.59 -14.28
C CYS A 109 -6.16 1.69 -15.35
N ILE A 110 -7.03 0.75 -14.98
CA ILE A 110 -7.74 -0.13 -15.92
C ILE A 110 -8.88 0.63 -16.62
N VAL A 111 -9.55 1.51 -15.88
CA VAL A 111 -10.76 2.20 -16.34
C VAL A 111 -10.42 3.43 -17.20
N LEU A 112 -9.46 4.26 -16.80
CA LEU A 112 -9.17 5.52 -17.52
C LEU A 112 -8.80 5.37 -19.01
N PRO A 113 -7.97 4.39 -19.42
CA PRO A 113 -7.60 4.26 -20.82
C PRO A 113 -8.78 4.02 -21.76
N ARG A 114 -9.93 3.56 -21.24
CA ARG A 114 -11.15 3.36 -22.02
C ARG A 114 -11.94 4.64 -22.27
N PHE A 115 -11.71 5.69 -21.48
CA PHE A 115 -12.47 6.94 -21.52
C PHE A 115 -11.67 8.15 -22.03
N MET A 116 -10.35 8.08 -21.91
CA MET A 116 -9.43 9.08 -22.49
C MET A 116 -9.05 8.69 -23.90
#